data_AF-A0A0R2XFP9-F1
#
_entry.id   AF-A0A0R2XFP9-F1
#
_cell.length_a   1.000
_cell.length_b   1.000
_cell.length_c   1.000
_cell.angle_alpha   90.00
_cell.angle_beta   90.00
_cell.angle_gamma   90.00
#
_symmetry.space_group_name_H-M   'P 1'
#
loop_
_entity.id
_entity.type
_entity.pdbx_description
1 polymer ?
#
loop_
_entity_poly.entity_id
_entity_poly.type
_entity_poly.pdbx_seq_one_letter_code
_entity_poly.pdbx_strand_id
1 'polypeptide(L)'
;MNKFAIALVSLVVSLLISAMAPALVFAQGDAAAGKAKSALCGSCHGVDGNSALAMNPKLAGQGAGYLYKQLVEFKSGVRQNATMAAMVMSLSDQDMLDLSAYYASQQVTIGGADPALIELGESIYRGGNKELGVAACTSCHSTDGTGNAPAKF
;
A
#
# COMPACT_ATOMS: atom_id res chain seq x y z
N MET A 1 20.31 -12.71 54.56
CA MET A 1 19.55 -11.82 53.66
C MET A 1 18.15 -12.40 53.49
N ASN A 2 17.12 -11.65 53.89
CA ASN A 2 15.80 -12.19 54.17
C ASN A 2 15.02 -12.49 52.87
N LYS A 3 14.59 -13.74 52.66
CA LYS A 3 13.91 -14.20 51.44
C LYS A 3 12.65 -13.37 51.10
N PHE A 4 12.04 -12.76 52.12
CA PHE A 4 10.92 -11.83 51.98
C PHE A 4 11.28 -10.51 51.28
N ALA A 5 12.50 -9.98 51.47
CA ALA A 5 12.94 -8.75 50.81
C ALA A 5 13.20 -8.97 49.30
N ILE A 6 13.65 -10.16 48.92
CA ILE A 6 13.89 -10.52 47.51
C ILE A 6 12.55 -10.71 46.78
N ALA A 7 11.55 -11.33 47.41
CA ALA A 7 10.22 -11.51 46.82
C ALA A 7 9.48 -10.18 46.58
N LEU A 8 9.60 -9.21 47.50
CA LEU A 8 8.99 -7.89 47.36
C LEU A 8 9.66 -7.04 46.26
N VAL A 9 10.99 -7.10 46.13
CA VAL A 9 11.70 -6.38 45.06
C VAL A 9 11.36 -6.97 43.69
N SER A 10 11.25 -8.29 43.56
CA SER A 10 10.85 -8.95 42.31
C SER A 10 9.40 -8.63 41.90
N LEU A 11 8.49 -8.45 42.86
CA LEU A 11 7.09 -8.10 42.58
C LEU A 11 6.95 -6.64 42.08
N VAL A 12 7.70 -5.70 42.69
CA VAL A 12 7.67 -4.27 42.31
C VAL A 12 8.34 -4.04 40.95
N VAL A 13 9.43 -4.75 40.65
CA VAL A 13 10.08 -4.69 39.33
C VAL A 13 9.18 -5.27 38.23
N SER A 14 8.42 -6.34 38.53
CA SER A 14 7.46 -6.93 37.58
C SER A 14 6.25 -6.02 37.31
N LEU A 15 5.82 -5.24 38.31
CA LEU A 15 4.69 -4.30 38.18
C LEU A 15 5.05 -3.04 37.37
N LEU A 16 6.32 -2.62 37.40
CA LEU A 16 6.79 -1.42 36.69
C LEU A 16 7.05 -1.66 35.19
N ILE A 17 7.32 -2.90 34.78
CA ILE A 17 7.55 -3.24 33.36
C ILE A 17 6.24 -3.26 32.55
N SER A 18 5.08 -3.52 33.16
CA SER A 18 3.77 -3.48 32.49
C SER A 18 3.25 -2.07 32.17
N ALA A 19 3.86 -1.00 32.72
CA ALA A 19 3.36 0.37 32.57
C ALA A 19 4.06 1.17 31.45
N MET A 20 5.03 0.59 30.74
CA MET A 20 5.81 1.27 29.71
C MET A 20 5.80 0.54 28.37
N ALA A 21 4.65 0.02 27.93
CA ALA A 21 4.45 -0.16 26.50
C ALA A 21 4.25 1.24 25.91
N PRO A 22 5.21 1.83 25.15
CA PRO A 22 4.83 2.94 24.30
C PRO A 22 3.78 2.37 23.35
N ALA A 23 2.58 2.94 23.42
CA ALA A 23 1.60 2.77 22.38
C ALA A 23 2.18 3.45 21.12
N LEU A 24 3.09 2.76 20.44
CA LEU A 24 3.41 2.99 19.05
C LEU A 24 2.18 2.55 18.26
N VAL A 25 1.10 3.32 18.41
CA VAL A 25 -0.04 3.28 17.51
C VAL A 25 0.50 3.90 16.23
N PHE A 26 1.10 3.09 15.37
CA PHE A 26 1.23 3.45 13.98
C PHE A 26 -0.19 3.75 13.51
N ALA A 27 -0.42 4.97 12.99
CA ALA A 27 -1.69 5.33 12.37
C ALA A 27 -1.94 4.32 11.23
N GLN A 28 -2.77 3.33 11.53
CA GLN A 28 -3.17 2.31 10.58
C GLN A 28 -4.39 2.83 9.84
N GLY A 29 -4.46 2.62 8.52
CA GLY A 29 -5.64 2.99 7.76
C GLY A 29 -6.85 2.13 8.15
N ASP A 30 -8.02 2.75 8.25
CA ASP A 30 -9.31 2.09 8.43
C ASP A 30 -10.02 1.96 7.07
N ALA A 31 -10.17 0.73 6.58
CA ALA A 31 -10.81 0.45 5.29
C ALA A 31 -12.29 0.85 5.26
N ALA A 32 -13.01 0.81 6.39
CA ALA A 32 -14.41 1.23 6.46
C ALA A 32 -14.53 2.76 6.38
N ALA A 33 -13.65 3.49 7.07
CA ALA A 33 -13.54 4.94 6.95
C ALA A 33 -13.12 5.34 5.52
N GLY A 34 -12.19 4.59 4.92
CA GLY A 34 -11.73 4.79 3.55
C GLY A 34 -12.85 4.60 2.53
N LYS A 35 -13.69 3.56 2.71
CA LYS A 35 -14.88 3.34 1.88
C LYS A 35 -15.84 4.53 1.92
N ALA A 36 -16.07 5.12 3.09
CA ALA A 36 -16.95 6.28 3.22
C ALA A 36 -16.42 7.52 2.47
N LYS A 37 -15.10 7.62 2.27
CA LYS A 37 -14.40 8.74 1.61
C LYS A 37 -14.11 8.49 0.12
N SER A 38 -14.24 7.26 -0.36
CA SER A 38 -13.80 6.86 -1.72
C SER A 38 -14.76 7.24 -2.85
N ALA A 39 -15.92 7.84 -2.55
CA ALA A 39 -16.97 8.08 -3.53
C ALA A 39 -16.48 8.85 -4.78
N LEU A 40 -15.71 9.93 -4.60
CA LEU A 40 -15.15 10.70 -5.72
C LEU A 40 -14.06 9.92 -6.46
N CYS A 41 -13.21 9.19 -5.74
CA CYS A 41 -12.17 8.35 -6.32
C CYS A 41 -12.75 7.28 -7.26
N GLY A 42 -13.88 6.69 -6.86
CA GLY A 42 -14.57 5.66 -7.60
C GLY A 42 -15.14 6.10 -8.95
N SER A 43 -15.37 7.40 -9.16
CA SER A 43 -15.85 7.93 -10.44
C SER A 43 -14.86 7.71 -11.59
N CYS A 44 -13.56 7.63 -11.29
CA CYS A 44 -12.50 7.36 -12.26
C CYS A 44 -11.89 5.98 -12.08
N HIS A 45 -11.66 5.56 -10.84
CA HIS A 45 -10.94 4.33 -10.51
C HIS A 45 -11.85 3.10 -10.33
N GLY A 46 -13.17 3.27 -10.42
CA GLY A 46 -14.15 2.23 -10.05
C GLY A 46 -14.45 2.23 -8.56
N VAL A 47 -15.69 1.93 -8.18
CA VAL A 47 -16.14 1.91 -6.77
C VAL A 47 -15.34 0.91 -5.94
N ASP A 48 -14.96 -0.20 -6.55
CA ASP A 48 -14.10 -1.26 -6.01
C ASP A 48 -12.63 -1.10 -6.41
N GLY A 49 -12.25 -0.02 -7.09
CA GLY A 49 -10.88 0.22 -7.56
C GLY A 49 -10.52 -0.50 -8.86
N ASN A 50 -11.47 -1.16 -9.53
CA ASN A 50 -11.25 -1.80 -10.82
C ASN A 50 -11.74 -0.90 -11.98
N SER A 51 -10.92 0.08 -12.37
CA SER A 51 -11.29 0.96 -13.49
C SER A 51 -11.44 0.20 -14.80
N ALA A 52 -12.47 0.58 -15.57
CA ALA A 52 -12.69 0.09 -16.94
C ALA A 52 -11.88 0.87 -17.99
N LEU A 53 -11.39 2.06 -17.66
CA LEU A 53 -10.64 2.92 -18.58
C LEU A 53 -9.15 2.78 -18.32
N ALA A 54 -8.38 2.40 -19.35
CA ALA A 54 -6.94 2.17 -19.23
C ALA A 54 -6.13 3.40 -18.74
N MET A 55 -6.65 4.62 -18.96
CA MET A 55 -6.01 5.85 -18.50
C MET A 55 -6.10 6.06 -16.98
N ASN A 56 -7.03 5.37 -16.32
CA ASN A 56 -7.21 5.40 -14.88
C ASN A 56 -6.69 4.08 -14.30
N PRO A 57 -5.61 4.08 -13.52
CA PRO A 57 -5.05 2.84 -13.00
C PRO A 57 -6.04 2.13 -12.07
N LYS A 58 -6.00 0.80 -12.06
CA LYS A 58 -6.67 0.00 -11.02
C LYS A 58 -5.97 0.23 -9.69
N LEU A 59 -6.76 0.46 -8.65
CA LEU A 59 -6.30 0.61 -7.27
C LEU A 59 -6.59 -0.66 -6.45
N ALA A 60 -7.52 -1.49 -6.91
CA ALA A 60 -7.93 -2.71 -6.23
C ALA A 60 -6.76 -3.67 -6.00
N GLY A 61 -6.58 -4.10 -4.75
CA GLY A 61 -5.56 -5.08 -4.36
C GLY A 61 -4.12 -4.54 -4.41
N GLN A 62 -3.93 -3.26 -4.72
CA GLN A 62 -2.61 -2.63 -4.70
C GLN A 62 -2.13 -2.45 -3.25
N GLY A 63 -0.83 -2.52 -3.01
CA GLY A 63 -0.26 -2.40 -1.67
C GLY A 63 -0.63 -1.08 -0.99
N ALA A 64 -1.19 -1.14 0.22
CA ALA A 64 -1.62 0.05 0.97
C ALA A 64 -0.47 1.05 1.17
N GLY A 65 0.75 0.56 1.43
CA GLY A 65 1.93 1.43 1.56
C GLY A 65 2.31 2.15 0.27
N TYR A 66 2.14 1.50 -0.88
CA TYR A 66 2.35 2.13 -2.19
C TYR A 66 1.26 3.16 -2.47
N LEU A 67 -0.01 2.82 -2.28
CA LEU A 67 -1.14 3.74 -2.47
C LEU A 67 -0.97 5.01 -1.63
N TYR A 68 -0.65 4.86 -0.35
CA TYR A 68 -0.41 5.99 0.54
C TYR A 68 0.76 6.86 0.06
N LYS A 69 1.89 6.23 -0.29
CA LYS A 69 3.04 6.92 -0.88
C LYS A 69 2.64 7.73 -2.11
N GLN A 70 1.85 7.15 -3.02
CA GLN A 70 1.42 7.84 -4.23
C GLN A 70 0.51 9.03 -3.93
N LEU A 71 -0.44 8.91 -3.00
CA LEU A 71 -1.29 10.02 -2.58
C LEU A 71 -0.45 11.17 -1.98
N VAL A 72 0.52 10.85 -1.12
CA VAL A 72 1.47 11.82 -0.55
C VAL A 72 2.31 12.49 -1.64
N GLU A 73 2.80 11.72 -2.61
CA GLU A 73 3.62 12.26 -3.72
C GLU A 73 2.80 13.16 -4.65
N PHE A 74 1.53 12.85 -4.91
CA PHE A 74 0.64 13.77 -5.63
C PHE A 74 0.36 15.04 -4.83
N LYS A 75 0.12 14.92 -3.52
CA LYS A 75 -0.19 16.07 -2.65
C LYS A 75 1.00 17.02 -2.49
N SER A 76 2.20 16.47 -2.41
CA SER A 76 3.45 17.23 -2.31
C SER A 76 3.97 17.75 -3.66
N GLY A 77 3.47 17.23 -4.78
CA GLY A 77 3.97 17.54 -6.12
C GLY A 77 5.25 16.78 -6.50
N VAL A 78 5.72 15.82 -5.71
CA VAL A 78 6.80 14.92 -6.15
C VAL A 78 6.35 14.12 -7.38
N ARG A 79 5.08 13.69 -7.39
CA ARG A 79 4.43 13.10 -8.55
C ARG A 79 3.47 14.10 -9.16
N GLN A 80 3.72 14.49 -10.41
CA GLN A 80 2.96 15.54 -11.09
C GLN A 80 1.78 14.96 -11.87
N ASN A 81 0.57 15.38 -11.50
CA ASN A 81 -0.66 15.18 -12.26
C ASN A 81 -1.73 16.16 -11.75
N ALA A 82 -2.17 17.11 -12.58
CA ALA A 82 -3.07 18.17 -12.14
C ALA A 82 -4.41 17.64 -11.58
N THR A 83 -4.97 16.60 -12.20
CA THR A 83 -6.22 15.97 -11.76
C THR A 83 -6.06 15.36 -10.38
N MET A 84 -5.04 14.51 -10.20
CA MET A 84 -4.82 13.85 -8.90
C MET A 84 -4.39 14.83 -7.82
N ALA A 85 -3.58 15.84 -8.14
CA ALA A 85 -3.20 16.90 -7.19
C ALA A 85 -4.44 17.62 -6.64
N ALA A 86 -5.41 17.96 -7.50
CA ALA A 86 -6.68 18.56 -7.08
C ALA A 86 -7.49 17.61 -6.18
N MET A 87 -7.52 16.31 -6.49
CA MET A 87 -8.26 15.31 -5.70
C MET A 87 -7.70 15.11 -4.29
N VAL A 88 -6.38 15.19 -4.12
CA VAL A 88 -5.72 14.91 -2.83
C VAL A 88 -5.45 16.15 -1.98
N MET A 89 -5.67 17.35 -2.53
CA MET A 89 -5.29 18.61 -1.89
C MET A 89 -5.91 18.77 -0.49
N SER A 90 -7.18 18.41 -0.33
CA SER A 90 -7.92 18.53 0.94
C SER A 90 -7.79 17.33 1.87
N LEU A 91 -7.20 16.21 1.42
CA LEU A 91 -7.12 14.98 2.22
C LEU A 91 -6.15 15.15 3.40
N SER A 92 -6.56 14.77 4.60
CA SER A 92 -5.62 14.61 5.71
C SER A 92 -4.72 13.39 5.49
N ASP A 93 -3.67 13.28 6.30
CA ASP A 93 -2.81 12.10 6.32
C ASP A 93 -3.60 10.81 6.60
N GLN A 94 -4.51 10.88 7.58
CA GLN A 94 -5.39 9.77 7.94
C GLN A 94 -6.36 9.42 6.80
N ASP A 95 -6.91 10.40 6.08
CA ASP A 95 -7.76 10.11 4.92
C ASP A 95 -7.00 9.33 3.84
N MET A 96 -5.74 9.69 3.60
CA MET A 96 -4.89 8.97 2.64
C MET A 96 -4.57 7.54 3.12
N LEU A 97 -4.32 7.34 4.41
CA LEU A 97 -4.13 6.01 5.00
C LEU A 97 -5.40 5.16 4.87
N ASP A 98 -6.57 5.71 5.22
CA ASP A 98 -7.86 5.04 5.16
C ASP A 98 -8.24 4.63 3.72
N LEU A 99 -8.11 5.56 2.76
CA LEU A 99 -8.36 5.30 1.33
C LEU A 99 -7.43 4.20 0.80
N SER A 100 -6.16 4.22 1.23
CA SER A 100 -5.17 3.22 0.85
C SER A 100 -5.52 1.84 1.41
N ALA A 101 -5.96 1.77 2.67
CA ALA A 101 -6.43 0.53 3.28
C ALA A 101 -7.69 -0.01 2.59
N TYR A 102 -8.62 0.88 2.23
CA TYR A 102 -9.83 0.49 1.51
C TYR A 102 -9.51 -0.16 0.16
N TYR A 103 -8.77 0.51 -0.72
CA TYR A 103 -8.46 -0.01 -2.05
C TYR A 103 -7.55 -1.23 -2.02
N ALA A 104 -6.59 -1.29 -1.09
CA ALA A 104 -5.75 -2.48 -0.89
C ALA A 104 -6.56 -3.71 -0.48
N SER A 105 -7.69 -3.53 0.22
CA SER A 105 -8.57 -4.63 0.62
C SER A 105 -9.49 -5.13 -0.49
N GLN A 106 -9.57 -4.43 -1.63
CA GLN A 106 -10.44 -4.83 -2.73
C GLN A 106 -9.83 -5.96 -3.55
N GLN A 107 -10.69 -6.77 -4.16
CA GLN A 107 -10.27 -7.85 -5.04
C GLN A 107 -9.87 -7.29 -6.42
N VAL A 108 -8.64 -7.57 -6.85
CA VAL A 108 -8.16 -7.20 -8.17
C VAL A 108 -8.88 -8.01 -9.26
N THR A 109 -9.24 -7.34 -10.35
CA THR A 109 -9.66 -7.99 -11.59
C THR A 109 -8.51 -8.03 -12.59
N ILE A 110 -8.29 -9.18 -13.23
CA ILE A 110 -7.27 -9.34 -14.26
C ILE A 110 -7.91 -9.05 -15.62
N GLY A 111 -7.24 -8.23 -16.42
CA GLY A 111 -7.66 -7.97 -17.81
C GLY A 111 -7.19 -9.08 -18.76
N GLY A 112 -7.65 -9.02 -20.01
CA GLY A 112 -7.09 -9.87 -21.06
C GLY A 112 -5.69 -9.43 -21.49
N ALA A 113 -4.91 -10.36 -22.02
CA ALA A 113 -3.67 -10.07 -22.73
C ALA A 113 -3.82 -10.47 -24.20
N ASP A 114 -3.15 -9.74 -25.10
CA ASP A 114 -3.10 -10.09 -26.51
C ASP A 114 -2.35 -11.43 -26.68
N PRO A 115 -3.00 -12.48 -27.23
CA PRO A 115 -2.36 -13.78 -27.44
C PRO A 115 -1.10 -13.70 -28.32
N ALA A 116 -1.01 -12.72 -29.22
CA ALA A 116 0.16 -12.54 -30.08
C ALA A 116 1.37 -11.96 -29.34
N LEU A 117 1.17 -11.32 -28.19
CA LEU A 117 2.21 -10.59 -27.45
C LEU A 117 2.52 -11.19 -26.07
N ILE A 118 1.66 -12.07 -25.54
CA ILE A 118 1.78 -12.58 -24.16
C ILE A 118 3.10 -13.29 -23.90
N GLU A 119 3.58 -14.11 -24.85
CA GLU A 119 4.84 -14.84 -24.71
C GLU A 119 6.06 -13.89 -24.69
N LEU A 120 6.05 -12.88 -25.58
CA LEU A 120 7.08 -11.84 -25.57
C LEU A 120 7.07 -11.08 -24.25
N GLY A 121 5.89 -10.67 -23.78
CA GLY A 121 5.71 -9.98 -22.50
C GLY A 121 6.24 -10.81 -21.32
N GLU A 122 5.92 -12.10 -21.27
CA GLU A 122 6.41 -13.01 -20.23
C GLU A 122 7.93 -13.17 -20.26
N SER A 123 8.52 -13.30 -21.46
CA SER A 123 9.98 -13.42 -21.62
C SER A 123 10.71 -12.20 -21.07
N ILE A 124 10.20 -10.99 -21.33
CA ILE A 124 10.77 -9.74 -20.81
C ILE A 124 10.51 -9.64 -19.30
N TYR A 125 9.32 -10.00 -18.83
CA TYR A 125 8.97 -9.95 -17.42
C TYR A 125 9.92 -10.81 -16.57
N ARG A 126 10.18 -12.04 -17.01
CA ARG A 126 10.99 -13.02 -16.28
C ARG A 126 12.49 -12.89 -16.54
N GLY A 127 12.89 -12.53 -17.76
CA GLY A 127 14.28 -12.55 -18.21
C GLY A 127 14.92 -11.17 -18.39
N GLY A 128 14.12 -10.09 -18.41
CA GLY A 128 14.58 -8.76 -18.79
C GLY A 128 14.87 -8.67 -20.29
N ASN A 129 15.60 -7.63 -20.69
CA ASN A 129 16.12 -7.46 -22.04
C ASN A 129 17.57 -6.98 -21.96
N LYS A 130 18.52 -7.91 -22.18
CA LYS A 130 19.96 -7.64 -22.09
C LYS A 130 20.44 -6.63 -23.14
N GLU A 131 19.90 -6.70 -24.35
CA GLU A 131 20.28 -5.80 -25.45
C GLU A 131 19.95 -4.34 -25.12
N LEU A 132 18.80 -4.11 -24.47
CA LEU A 132 18.36 -2.79 -24.03
C LEU A 132 18.82 -2.43 -22.59
N GLY A 133 19.57 -3.31 -21.93
CA GLY A 133 20.02 -3.09 -20.55
C GLY A 133 18.88 -3.08 -19.51
N VAL A 134 17.77 -3.76 -19.79
CA VAL A 134 16.60 -3.83 -18.91
C VAL A 134 16.70 -5.09 -18.04
N ALA A 135 16.67 -4.91 -16.72
CA ALA A 135 16.63 -6.02 -15.77
C ALA A 135 15.27 -6.75 -15.80
N ALA A 136 15.25 -7.99 -15.33
CA ALA A 136 14.00 -8.75 -15.18
C ALA A 136 13.07 -8.08 -14.17
N CYS A 137 11.80 -7.89 -14.55
CA CYS A 137 10.78 -7.27 -13.71
C CYS A 137 10.54 -8.06 -12.43
N THR A 138 10.62 -9.40 -12.52
CA THR A 138 10.48 -10.32 -11.38
C THR A 138 11.47 -10.08 -10.25
N SER A 139 12.60 -9.42 -10.52
CA SER A 139 13.60 -9.11 -9.48
C SER A 139 13.07 -8.14 -8.42
N CYS A 140 12.05 -7.35 -8.76
CA CYS A 140 11.43 -6.39 -7.84
C CYS A 140 9.93 -6.59 -7.68
N HIS A 141 9.21 -7.01 -8.74
CA HIS A 141 7.74 -7.09 -8.75
C HIS A 141 7.18 -8.50 -8.52
N SER A 142 8.00 -9.41 -7.99
CA SER A 142 7.67 -10.83 -7.77
C SER A 142 7.38 -11.60 -9.06
N THR A 143 7.30 -12.92 -8.96
CA THR A 143 7.13 -13.80 -10.15
C THR A 143 5.77 -13.73 -10.80
N ASP A 144 4.78 -13.18 -10.11
CA ASP A 144 3.36 -13.10 -10.47
C ASP A 144 2.82 -11.67 -10.51
N GLY A 145 3.66 -10.65 -10.33
CA GLY A 145 3.27 -9.24 -10.40
C GLY A 145 2.63 -8.70 -9.12
N THR A 146 2.70 -9.44 -8.01
CA THR A 146 2.13 -9.01 -6.72
C THR A 146 2.91 -7.91 -6.00
N GLY A 147 4.08 -7.52 -6.53
CA GLY A 147 4.89 -6.45 -5.97
C GLY A 147 5.78 -6.89 -4.80
N ASN A 148 6.22 -5.93 -3.99
CA ASN A 148 7.07 -6.08 -2.82
C ASN A 148 6.61 -5.10 -1.72
N ALA A 149 5.69 -5.58 -0.86
CA ALA A 149 5.04 -4.75 0.15
C ALA A 149 6.01 -4.01 1.11
N PRO A 150 7.07 -4.64 1.65
CA PRO A 150 8.08 -3.93 2.46
C PRO A 150 8.72 -2.74 1.74
N ALA A 151 8.95 -2.86 0.43
CA ALA A 151 9.55 -1.82 -0.38
C ALA A 151 8.52 -0.77 -0.88
N LYS A 152 7.22 -1.03 -0.65
CA LYS A 152 6.08 -0.21 -1.06
C LYS A 152 6.00 -0.05 -2.57
N PHE A 153 6.16 -1.15 -3.31
CA PHE A 153 5.85 -1.29 -4.74
C PHE A 153 5.12 -2.60 -5.02
#